data_AF-A0A1I5EA18-F1
#
_entry.id   AF-A0A1I5EA18-F1
#
_cell.length_a   1.000
_cell.length_b   1.000
_cell.length_c   1.000
_cell.angle_alpha   90.00
_cell.angle_beta   90.00
_cell.angle_gamma   90.00
#
_symmetry.space_group_name_H-M   'P 1'
#
loop_
_entity.id
_entity.type
_entity.pdbx_description
1 polymer ?
#
loop_
_entity_poly.entity_id
_entity_poly.type
_entity_poly.pdbx_seq_one_letter_code
_entity_poly.pdbx_strand_id
1 'polypeptide(L)'
;MINHNQAIELEQIVRKLYKCDRGGVSRLVNADIFESSPIDAAKLVISYIYAKDLNETDDQYASFIDQYAVKFAVADEIVDAEQYIDELLEIVNRYCK
;
A
#
# COMPACT_ATOMS: atom_id res chain seq x y z
N MET A 1 -3.29 -2.18 -13.72
CA MET A 1 -2.96 -3.50 -13.13
C MET A 1 -1.49 -3.50 -12.74
N ILE A 2 -1.10 -4.24 -11.70
CA ILE A 2 0.31 -4.47 -11.35
C ILE A 2 0.68 -5.91 -11.68
N ASN A 3 1.96 -6.20 -11.89
CA ASN A 3 2.45 -7.57 -12.07
C ASN A 3 2.90 -8.19 -10.73
N HIS A 4 3.16 -9.50 -10.74
CA HIS A 4 3.59 -10.23 -9.54
C HIS A 4 4.87 -9.68 -8.88
N ASN A 5 5.86 -9.22 -9.67
CA ASN A 5 7.10 -8.66 -9.11
C ASN A 5 6.83 -7.35 -8.38
N GLN A 6 6.02 -6.47 -8.98
CA GLN A 6 5.53 -5.24 -8.35
C GLN A 6 4.73 -5.54 -7.07
N ALA A 7 3.93 -6.61 -7.07
CA ALA A 7 3.20 -7.04 -5.88
C ALA A 7 4.13 -7.54 -4.76
N ILE A 8 5.25 -8.19 -5.10
CA ILE A 8 6.31 -8.56 -4.15
C ILE A 8 6.95 -7.31 -3.55
N GLU A 9 7.17 -6.25 -4.33
CA GLU A 9 7.70 -4.98 -3.81
C GLU A 9 6.74 -4.34 -2.81
N LEU A 10 5.44 -4.28 -3.12
CA LEU A 10 4.41 -3.87 -2.16
C LEU A 10 4.43 -4.73 -0.89
N GLU A 11 4.59 -6.05 -1.01
CA GLU A 11 4.74 -6.94 0.15
C GLU A 11 5.93 -6.53 1.02
N GLN A 12 7.10 -6.29 0.42
CA GLN A 12 8.29 -5.87 1.15
C GLN A 12 8.10 -4.53 1.86
N ILE A 13 7.45 -3.56 1.20
CA ILE A 13 7.13 -2.25 1.77
C ILE A 13 6.24 -2.40 3.01
N VAL A 14 5.14 -3.14 2.90
CA VAL A 14 4.21 -3.34 4.02
C VAL A 14 4.87 -4.15 5.15
N ARG A 15 5.68 -5.16 4.81
CA ARG A 15 6.47 -5.94 5.79
C ARG A 15 7.42 -5.06 6.58
N LYS A 16 8.09 -4.09 5.94
CA LYS A 16 8.98 -3.13 6.61
C LYS A 16 8.22 -2.34 7.69
N LEU A 17 7.03 -1.84 7.36
CA LEU A 17 6.20 -1.08 8.28
C LEU A 17 5.72 -1.91 9.47
N TYR A 18 5.17 -3.10 9.20
CA TYR A 18 4.61 -3.98 10.22
C TYR A 18 5.66 -4.82 10.96
N LYS A 19 6.93 -4.79 10.53
CA LYS A 19 8.02 -5.64 11.03
C LYS A 19 7.62 -7.12 11.07
N CYS A 20 7.09 -7.61 9.95
CA CYS A 20 6.58 -8.98 9.85
C CYS A 20 7.17 -9.74 8.65
N ASP A 21 7.04 -11.07 8.71
CA ASP A 21 7.34 -11.94 7.59
C ASP A 21 6.18 -12.04 6.61
N ARG A 22 6.40 -12.75 5.49
CA ARG A 22 5.36 -13.05 4.50
C ARG A 22 4.15 -13.68 5.18
N GLY A 23 2.95 -13.18 4.87
CA GLY A 23 1.71 -13.62 5.49
C GLY A 23 1.47 -13.05 6.89
N GLY A 24 2.23 -12.03 7.29
CA GLY A 24 1.93 -11.24 8.49
C GLY A 24 0.56 -10.56 8.45
N VAL A 25 0.13 -10.02 9.59
CA VAL A 25 -1.17 -9.33 9.74
C VAL A 25 -2.34 -10.23 9.27
N SER A 26 -2.46 -11.42 9.87
CA SER A 26 -3.50 -12.40 9.52
C SER A 26 -3.50 -12.80 8.02
N ARG A 27 -2.31 -12.97 7.44
CA ARG A 27 -2.11 -13.31 6.01
C ARG A 27 -2.42 -12.21 5.01
N LEU A 28 -2.72 -10.99 5.46
CA LEU A 28 -3.03 -9.86 4.58
C LEU A 28 -1.78 -9.28 3.91
N VAL A 29 -0.60 -9.43 4.52
CA VAL A 29 0.66 -9.03 3.89
C VAL A 29 1.14 -10.14 2.96
N ASN A 30 0.61 -10.15 1.73
CA ASN A 30 0.89 -11.17 0.73
C ASN A 30 0.83 -10.59 -0.69
N ALA A 31 1.88 -10.82 -1.48
CA ALA A 31 1.95 -10.44 -2.88
C ALA A 31 0.75 -10.94 -3.71
N ASP A 32 0.23 -12.15 -3.50
CA ASP A 32 -0.91 -12.67 -4.28
C ASP A 32 -2.18 -11.82 -4.07
N ILE A 33 -2.34 -11.28 -2.85
CA ILE A 33 -3.46 -10.38 -2.50
C ILE A 33 -3.23 -9.03 -3.18
N PHE A 34 -2.01 -8.49 -3.10
CA PHE A 34 -1.68 -7.18 -3.67
C PHE A 34 -1.69 -7.19 -5.20
N GLU A 35 -1.35 -8.30 -5.85
CA GLU A 35 -1.49 -8.45 -7.30
C GLU A 35 -2.96 -8.37 -7.72
N SER A 36 -3.86 -8.99 -6.94
CA SER A 36 -5.30 -8.98 -7.19
C SER A 36 -5.97 -7.66 -6.79
N SER A 37 -5.44 -7.00 -5.75
CA SER A 37 -5.99 -5.78 -5.15
C SER A 37 -4.84 -4.90 -4.61
N PRO A 38 -4.18 -4.13 -5.49
CA PRO A 38 -3.01 -3.32 -5.11
C PRO A 38 -3.32 -2.33 -3.99
N ILE A 39 -4.53 -1.76 -4.02
CA ILE A 39 -5.00 -0.78 -3.05
C ILE A 39 -5.02 -1.31 -1.60
N ASP A 40 -5.05 -2.63 -1.40
CA ASP A 40 -5.03 -3.21 -0.06
C ASP A 40 -3.67 -3.01 0.63
N ALA A 41 -2.57 -2.90 -0.11
CA ALA A 41 -1.28 -2.50 0.45
C ALA A 41 -1.35 -1.10 1.07
N ALA A 42 -1.93 -0.13 0.34
CA ALA A 42 -2.15 1.22 0.84
C ALA A 42 -3.08 1.27 2.05
N LYS A 43 -4.20 0.53 2.02
CA LYS A 43 -5.12 0.45 3.16
C LYS A 43 -4.43 -0.10 4.41
N LEU A 44 -3.57 -1.11 4.28
CA LEU A 44 -2.80 -1.63 5.41
C LEU A 44 -1.83 -0.58 5.95
N VAL A 45 -1.06 0.09 5.09
CA VAL A 45 -0.13 1.15 5.51
C VAL A 45 -0.87 2.27 6.26
N ILE A 46 -1.97 2.76 5.71
CA ILE A 46 -2.73 3.86 6.32
C ILE A 46 -3.42 3.40 7.59
N SER A 47 -4.00 2.20 7.61
CA SER A 47 -4.59 1.64 8.84
C SER A 47 -3.57 1.53 9.96
N TYR A 48 -2.33 1.13 9.66
CA TYR A 48 -1.24 1.11 10.64
C TYR A 48 -0.95 2.50 11.21
N ILE A 49 -0.82 3.51 10.34
CA ILE A 49 -0.51 4.89 10.73
C ILE A 49 -1.58 5.42 11.69
N TYR A 50 -2.86 5.29 11.32
CA TYR A 50 -3.98 5.78 12.12
C TYR A 50 -4.16 4.97 13.40
N ALA A 51 -4.01 3.64 13.36
CA ALA A 51 -4.09 2.80 14.56
C ALA A 51 -2.95 3.04 15.56
N LYS A 52 -1.92 3.80 15.18
CA LYS A 52 -0.78 4.17 16.01
C LYS A 52 -0.74 5.66 16.33
N ASP A 53 -1.78 6.43 15.96
CA ASP A 53 -1.85 7.89 16.11
C ASP A 53 -0.61 8.60 15.51
N LEU A 54 -0.13 8.10 14.36
CA LEU A 54 1.04 8.63 13.64
C LEU A 54 0.67 9.63 12.53
N ASN A 55 -0.62 9.80 12.25
CA ASN A 55 -1.13 10.78 11.30
C ASN A 55 -1.12 12.20 11.91
N GLU A 56 -0.97 13.20 11.06
CA GLU A 56 -1.03 14.62 11.48
C GLU A 56 -2.46 15.16 11.44
N THR A 57 -3.27 14.69 10.48
CA THR A 57 -4.68 15.05 10.30
C THR A 57 -5.50 13.80 9.99
N ASP A 58 -6.82 13.88 10.14
CA ASP A 58 -7.75 12.77 9.89
C ASP A 58 -7.87 12.37 8.41
N ASP A 59 -7.38 13.22 7.50
CA ASP A 59 -7.50 13.09 6.05
C ASP A 59 -6.15 13.11 5.32
N GLN A 60 -5.03 13.02 6.05
CA GLN A 60 -3.66 13.21 5.54
C GLN A 60 -3.35 12.42 4.26
N TYR A 61 -3.95 11.24 4.10
CA TYR A 61 -3.74 10.34 2.96
C TYR A 61 -5.00 10.06 2.14
N ALA A 62 -6.07 10.83 2.34
CA ALA A 62 -7.34 10.65 1.63
C ALA A 62 -7.17 10.78 0.11
N SER A 63 -6.51 11.85 -0.35
CA SER A 63 -6.27 12.08 -1.79
C SER A 63 -5.47 10.95 -2.45
N PHE A 64 -4.49 10.36 -1.74
CA PHE A 64 -3.72 9.24 -2.23
C PHE A 64 -4.61 8.00 -2.40
N ILE A 65 -5.41 7.66 -1.39
CA ILE A 65 -6.37 6.56 -1.47
C ILE A 65 -7.38 6.78 -2.59
N ASP A 66 -8.01 7.95 -2.66
CA ASP A 66 -9.05 8.24 -3.64
C ASP A 66 -8.51 8.14 -5.07
N GLN A 67 -7.32 8.71 -5.32
CA GLN A 67 -6.66 8.64 -6.61
C GLN A 67 -6.45 7.18 -7.05
N TYR A 68 -5.82 6.35 -6.21
CA TYR A 68 -5.48 4.99 -6.63
C TYR A 68 -6.65 4.02 -6.54
N ALA A 69 -7.60 4.22 -5.64
CA ALA A 69 -8.83 3.43 -5.58
C ALA A 69 -9.64 3.58 -6.87
N VAL A 70 -9.75 4.80 -7.40
CA VAL A 70 -10.40 5.05 -8.70
C VAL A 70 -9.59 4.41 -9.83
N LYS A 71 -8.28 4.70 -9.90
CA LYS A 71 -7.38 4.16 -10.93
C LYS A 71 -7.40 2.63 -11.02
N PHE A 72 -7.41 1.94 -9.88
CA PHE A 72 -7.46 0.47 -9.86
C PHE A 72 -8.86 -0.10 -10.08
N ALA A 73 -9.93 0.69 -9.89
CA ALA A 73 -11.31 0.24 -10.12
C ALA A 73 -11.72 0.34 -11.61
N VAL A 74 -11.10 1.21 -12.39
CA VAL A 74 -11.40 1.41 -13.81
C VAL A 74 -10.58 0.43 -14.66
N ALA A 75 -11.24 -0.56 -15.27
CA ALA A 75 -10.57 -1.64 -16.01
C ALA A 75 -9.69 -1.17 -17.18
N ASP A 76 -10.04 -0.04 -17.80
CA ASP A 76 -9.34 0.52 -18.96
C ASP A 76 -8.33 1.64 -18.59
N GLU A 77 -8.20 1.97 -17.30
CA GLU A 77 -7.25 3.00 -16.87
C GLU A 77 -5.85 2.40 -16.72
N ILE A 78 -4.89 2.99 -17.44
CA ILE A 78 -3.49 2.64 -17.30
C ILE A 78 -2.99 3.23 -15.98
N VAL A 79 -2.86 2.37 -14.98
CA VAL A 79 -2.21 2.75 -13.72
C VAL A 79 -0.70 2.67 -13.90
N ASP A 80 -0.01 3.76 -13.60
CA ASP A 80 1.44 3.75 -13.42
C ASP A 80 1.76 3.06 -12.08
N ALA A 81 2.06 1.78 -12.17
CA ALA A 81 2.32 0.92 -11.01
C ALA A 81 3.61 1.32 -10.28
N GLU A 82 4.63 1.78 -11.01
CA GLU A 82 5.89 2.24 -10.43
C GLU A 82 5.65 3.50 -9.62
N GLN A 83 4.92 4.47 -10.17
CA GLN A 83 4.53 5.68 -9.44
C GLN A 83 3.77 5.35 -8.15
N TYR A 84 2.83 4.40 -8.20
CA TYR A 84 2.09 3.95 -7.02
C TYR A 84 3.01 3.36 -5.94
N ILE A 85 3.95 2.50 -6.34
CA ILE A 85 4.91 1.85 -5.44
C ILE A 85 5.84 2.88 -4.80
N ASP A 86 6.38 3.79 -5.60
CA ASP A 86 7.28 4.86 -5.14
C ASP A 86 6.58 5.78 -4.12
N GLU A 87 5.38 6.26 -4.44
CA GLU A 87 4.60 7.11 -3.52
C GLU A 87 4.25 6.36 -2.21
N LEU A 88 3.89 5.07 -2.28
CA LEU A 88 3.64 4.28 -1.07
C LEU A 88 4.91 4.05 -0.24
N LEU A 89 6.05 3.80 -0.90
CA LEU A 89 7.35 3.67 -0.26
C LEU A 89 7.75 4.97 0.43
N GLU A 90 7.53 6.12 -0.20
CA GLU A 90 7.77 7.43 0.41
C GLU A 90 6.93 7.63 1.67
N ILE A 91 5.65 7.24 1.67
CA ILE A 91 4.81 7.28 2.86
C ILE A 91 5.41 6.39 3.96
N VAL A 92 5.73 5.13 3.66
CA VAL A 92 6.27 4.18 4.66
C VAL A 92 7.62 4.63 5.22
N ASN A 93 8.49 5.22 4.40
CA ASN A 93 9.80 5.71 4.83
C ASN A 93 9.73 6.86 5.84
N ARG A 94 8.63 7.61 5.91
CA ARG A 94 8.41 8.60 6.98
C ARG A 94 8.30 7.97 8.37
N TYR A 95 7.91 6.70 8.43
CA TYR A 95 7.63 5.98 9.69
C TYR A 95 8.64 4.87 9.99
N CYS A 96 9.46 4.48 9.01
CA CYS A 96 10.49 3.46 9.15
C CYS A 96 11.87 4.09 9.05
N LYS A 97 12.53 4.33 10.19
CA LYS A 97 13.94 4.71 10.27
C LYS A 97 14.86 3.52 10.02
#